data_AF-A0A1G0ID47-F1
#
_entry.id   AF-A0A1G0ID47-F1
#
_cell.length_a   1.000
_cell.length_b   1.000
_cell.length_c   1.000
_cell.angle_alpha   90.00
_cell.angle_beta   90.00
_cell.angle_gamma   90.00
#
_symmetry.space_group_name_H-M   'P 1'
#
loop_
_entity.id
_entity.type
_entity.pdbx_description
1 polymer ?
#
loop_
_entity_poly.entity_id
_entity_poly.type
_entity_poly.pdbx_seq_one_letter_code
_entity_poly.pdbx_strand_id
1 'polypeptide(L)'
;MAIRDILKISRKTYFNPKGWIDYEALKYQNRTILTILKDLFTPATPTHQETFEEAIARFGLKEEEIEDALKTYRAYAFLFLMLGILAFIYAFYLLFRYTSFSGWLLSLAVTGLFCAQSFKYDFWAFQIKRRKLGATFSEWKNHLLNKGPSMHD
;
A
#
# COMPACT_ATOMS: atom_id res chain seq x y z
N MET A 1 1.06 45.35 38.47
CA MET A 1 0.77 43.89 38.62
C MET A 1 0.73 43.26 37.23
N ALA A 2 1.89 43.07 36.59
CA ALA A 2 1.96 42.57 35.19
C ALA A 2 3.26 41.79 34.85
N ILE A 3 4.30 41.85 35.70
CA ILE A 3 5.59 41.18 35.44
C ILE A 3 5.54 39.69 35.84
N ARG A 4 4.67 39.31 36.78
CA ARG A 4 4.54 37.93 37.28
C ARG A 4 3.85 36.98 36.29
N ASP A 5 3.04 37.50 35.36
CA ASP A 5 2.34 36.68 34.37
C ASP A 5 3.16 36.42 33.10
N ILE A 6 4.15 37.27 32.81
CA ILE A 6 5.09 37.08 31.68
C ILE A 6 6.08 35.93 31.98
N LEU A 7 6.49 35.77 33.24
CA LEU A 7 7.40 34.69 33.68
C LEU A 7 6.70 33.32 33.84
N LYS A 8 5.37 33.26 33.70
CA LYS A 8 4.57 32.02 33.77
C LYS A 8 4.49 31.26 32.44
N ILE A 9 4.96 31.87 31.34
CA ILE A 9 5.29 31.14 30.13
C ILE A 9 6.69 30.57 30.36
N SER A 10 6.89 29.24 30.37
CA SER A 10 8.19 28.56 30.10
C SER A 10 8.50 27.33 30.96
N ARG A 11 7.59 26.33 31.04
CA ARG A 11 8.02 24.91 31.24
C ARG A 11 7.14 23.93 30.48
N LYS A 12 5.81 24.06 30.58
CA LYS A 12 4.86 23.12 29.94
C LYS A 12 4.82 23.22 28.41
N THR A 13 5.07 24.41 27.83
CA THR A 13 5.17 24.59 26.36
C THR A 13 6.43 23.95 25.77
N TYR A 14 7.52 23.94 26.53
CA TYR A 14 8.82 23.38 26.11
C TYR A 14 9.02 21.90 26.52
N PHE A 15 8.11 21.30 27.30
CA PHE A 15 8.15 19.88 27.65
C PHE A 15 6.79 19.24 27.34
N ASN A 16 6.48 19.13 26.05
CA ASN A 16 5.34 18.34 25.56
C ASN A 16 5.83 17.25 24.59
N PRO A 17 6.53 16.20 25.07
CA PRO A 17 7.05 15.14 24.20
C PRO A 17 5.94 14.43 23.40
N LYS A 18 4.70 14.40 23.91
CA LYS A 18 3.53 13.87 23.18
C LYS A 18 3.12 14.77 22.01
N GLY A 19 3.19 16.09 22.18
CA GLY A 19 2.90 17.07 21.13
C GLY A 19 4.02 17.21 20.10
N TRP A 20 5.28 17.01 20.49
CA TRP A 20 6.43 17.05 19.57
C TRP A 20 6.45 15.89 18.58
N ILE A 21 6.02 14.72 19.03
CA ILE A 21 5.94 13.51 18.22
C ILE A 21 4.56 13.38 17.55
N ASP A 22 3.66 14.34 17.81
CA ASP A 22 2.24 14.29 17.42
C ASP A 22 1.65 12.89 17.64
N TYR A 23 1.73 12.43 18.88
CA TYR A 23 1.40 11.07 19.28
C TYR A 23 -0.03 10.67 18.87
N GLU A 24 -0.96 11.62 18.88
CA GLU A 24 -2.34 11.36 18.46
C GLU A 24 -2.42 11.08 16.96
N ALA A 25 -1.66 11.81 16.13
CA ALA A 25 -1.56 11.53 14.70
C ALA A 25 -0.91 10.16 14.43
N LEU A 26 0.18 9.82 15.12
CA LEU A 26 0.82 8.50 14.98
C LEU A 26 -0.09 7.35 15.44
N LYS A 27 -0.86 7.55 16.51
CA LYS A 27 -1.81 6.56 17.02
C LYS A 27 -2.97 6.37 16.05
N TYR A 28 -3.50 7.46 15.48
CA TYR A 28 -4.57 7.40 14.49
C TYR A 28 -4.10 6.70 13.21
N GLN A 29 -2.93 7.08 12.69
CA GLN A 29 -2.33 6.46 11.50
C GLN A 29 -2.03 4.96 11.71
N ASN A 30 -1.43 4.58 12.85
CA ASN A 30 -1.20 3.16 13.16
C ASN A 30 -2.50 2.37 13.26
N ARG A 31 -3.55 2.95 13.86
CA ARG A 31 -4.84 2.28 13.96
C ARG A 31 -5.45 2.05 12.58
N THR A 32 -5.36 3.02 11.68
CA THR A 32 -5.81 2.88 10.28
C THR A 32 -5.02 1.79 9.55
N ILE A 33 -3.69 1.76 9.69
CA ILE A 33 -2.85 0.72 9.10
C ILE A 33 -3.24 -0.67 9.63
N LEU A 34 -3.44 -0.80 10.94
CA LEU A 34 -3.85 -2.06 11.57
C LEU A 34 -5.26 -2.50 11.14
N THR A 35 -6.20 -1.57 10.95
CA THR A 35 -7.53 -1.89 10.44
C THR A 35 -7.46 -2.37 9.00
N ILE A 36 -6.74 -1.66 8.11
CA ILE A 36 -6.54 -2.10 6.72
C ILE A 36 -5.87 -3.47 6.69
N LEU A 37 -4.86 -3.70 7.53
CA LEU A 37 -4.19 -4.99 7.61
C LEU A 37 -5.18 -6.09 8.07
N LYS A 38 -5.98 -5.81 9.10
CA LYS A 38 -7.01 -6.76 9.57
C LYS A 38 -8.07 -7.05 8.52
N ASP A 39 -8.51 -6.06 7.77
CA ASP A 39 -9.49 -6.21 6.70
C ASP A 39 -8.92 -7.00 5.51
N LEU A 40 -7.62 -6.87 5.23
CA LEU A 40 -6.94 -7.67 4.21
C LEU A 40 -6.78 -9.16 4.61
N PHE A 41 -6.69 -9.46 5.91
CA PHE A 41 -6.49 -10.82 6.42
C PHE A 41 -7.75 -11.48 6.99
N THR A 42 -8.81 -10.72 7.23
CA THR A 42 -10.10 -11.24 7.65
C THR A 42 -10.88 -11.56 6.37
N PRO A 43 -11.22 -12.84 6.11
CA PRO A 43 -11.98 -13.19 4.91
C PRO A 43 -13.33 -12.48 4.98
N ALA A 44 -13.59 -11.59 4.02
CA ALA A 44 -14.90 -10.97 3.87
C ALA A 44 -15.93 -12.07 3.59
N THR A 45 -16.83 -12.33 4.53
CA THR A 45 -18.00 -13.18 4.31
C THR A 45 -18.89 -12.50 3.27
N PRO A 46 -18.99 -13.01 2.04
CA PRO A 46 -19.75 -12.32 1.00
C PRO A 46 -21.24 -12.44 1.33
N THR A 47 -21.93 -11.32 1.55
CA THR A 47 -23.40 -11.28 1.64
C THR A 47 -24.05 -11.55 0.28
N HIS A 48 -23.29 -11.41 -0.82
CA HIS A 48 -23.71 -11.78 -2.16
C HIS A 48 -22.49 -12.32 -2.94
N GLN A 49 -22.53 -13.58 -3.38
CA GLN A 49 -21.55 -14.13 -4.32
C GLN A 49 -21.97 -13.73 -5.74
N GLU A 50 -21.74 -12.47 -6.14
CA GLU A 50 -21.88 -12.14 -7.56
C GLU A 50 -20.79 -12.87 -8.34
N THR A 51 -21.22 -13.61 -9.36
CA THR A 51 -20.30 -14.23 -10.29
C THR A 51 -19.68 -13.16 -11.20
N PHE A 52 -18.46 -13.41 -11.69
CA PHE A 52 -17.78 -12.47 -12.59
C PHE A 52 -18.60 -12.20 -13.87
N GLU A 53 -19.43 -13.15 -14.29
CA GLU A 53 -20.37 -13.00 -15.41
C GLU A 53 -21.52 -12.04 -15.10
N GLU A 54 -22.09 -12.06 -13.89
CA GLU A 54 -23.10 -11.08 -13.47
C GLU A 54 -22.52 -9.67 -13.36
N ALA A 55 -21.27 -9.54 -12.90
CA ALA A 55 -20.57 -8.25 -12.88
C ALA A 55 -20.30 -7.72 -14.30
N ILE A 56 -19.85 -8.57 -15.23
CA ILE A 56 -19.67 -8.19 -16.64
C ILE A 56 -21.01 -7.78 -17.26
N ALA A 57 -22.07 -8.56 -17.03
CA ALA A 57 -23.40 -8.27 -17.55
C ALA A 57 -23.96 -6.94 -17.02
N ARG A 58 -23.69 -6.61 -15.75
CA ARG A 58 -24.07 -5.34 -15.13
C ARG A 58 -23.25 -4.15 -15.65
N PHE A 59 -21.94 -4.34 -15.87
CA PHE A 59 -21.06 -3.27 -16.34
C PHE A 59 -21.03 -3.12 -17.87
N GLY A 60 -21.64 -4.05 -18.62
CA GLY A 60 -21.71 -3.98 -20.08
C GLY A 60 -20.34 -4.06 -20.77
N LEU A 61 -19.34 -4.64 -20.09
CA LEU A 61 -17.97 -4.71 -20.58
C LEU A 61 -17.85 -5.76 -21.68
N LYS A 62 -17.18 -5.41 -22.78
CA LYS A 62 -16.80 -6.40 -23.79
C LYS A 62 -15.57 -7.17 -23.31
N GLU A 63 -15.49 -8.45 -23.67
CA GLU A 63 -14.36 -9.31 -23.30
C GLU A 63 -13.00 -8.73 -23.75
N GLU A 64 -12.98 -8.03 -24.89
CA GLU A 64 -11.79 -7.35 -25.42
C GLU A 64 -11.29 -6.21 -24.50
N GLU A 65 -12.20 -5.47 -23.86
CA GLU A 65 -11.85 -4.37 -22.95
C GLU A 65 -11.25 -4.92 -21.64
N ILE A 66 -11.67 -6.11 -21.23
CA ILE A 66 -11.17 -6.79 -20.04
C ILE A 66 -9.74 -7.27 -20.25
N GLU A 67 -9.43 -7.82 -21.43
CA GLU A 67 -8.07 -8.23 -21.77
C GLU A 67 -7.10 -7.04 -21.87
N ASP A 68 -7.53 -5.93 -22.45
CA ASP A 68 -6.70 -4.72 -22.55
C ASP A 68 -6.49 -4.05 -21.19
N ALA A 69 -7.50 -4.04 -20.33
CA ALA A 69 -7.36 -3.61 -18.94
C ALA A 69 -6.36 -4.49 -18.18
N LEU A 70 -6.39 -5.81 -18.38
CA LEU A 70 -5.44 -6.75 -17.75
C LEU A 70 -3.99 -6.44 -18.14
N LYS A 71 -3.71 -6.23 -19.43
CA LYS A 71 -2.37 -5.87 -19.92
C LYS A 71 -1.91 -4.54 -19.30
N THR A 72 -2.82 -3.57 -19.27
CA THR A 72 -2.56 -2.24 -18.72
C THR A 72 -2.27 -2.29 -17.22
N TYR A 73 -3.05 -3.03 -16.42
CA TYR A 73 -2.81 -3.18 -14.98
C TYR A 73 -1.48 -3.87 -14.69
N ARG A 74 -1.10 -4.88 -15.49
CA ARG A 74 0.22 -5.51 -15.35
C ARG A 74 1.37 -4.56 -15.69
N ALA A 75 1.21 -3.75 -16.74
CA ALA A 75 2.20 -2.73 -17.09
C ALA A 75 2.36 -1.70 -15.96
N TYR A 76 1.25 -1.26 -15.35
CA TYR A 76 1.30 -0.37 -14.19
C TYR A 76 1.94 -1.03 -12.96
N ALA A 77 1.60 -2.29 -12.67
CA ALA A 77 2.23 -3.02 -11.56
C ALA A 77 3.76 -3.05 -11.71
N PHE A 78 4.25 -3.32 -12.93
CA PHE A 78 5.68 -3.32 -13.24
C PHE A 78 6.30 -1.92 -13.18
N LEU A 79 5.63 -0.90 -13.71
CA LEU A 79 6.07 0.48 -13.65
C LEU A 79 6.27 0.95 -12.20
N PHE A 80 5.27 0.72 -11.34
CA PHE A 80 5.36 1.09 -9.93
C PHE A 80 6.42 0.27 -9.18
N LEU A 81 6.64 -0.99 -9.55
CA LEU A 81 7.73 -1.79 -9.00
C LEU A 81 9.09 -1.18 -9.37
N MET A 82 9.29 -0.82 -10.64
CA MET A 82 10.53 -0.19 -11.12
C MET A 82 10.78 1.15 -10.41
N LEU A 83 9.75 2.00 -10.29
CA LEU A 83 9.84 3.27 -9.55
C LEU A 83 10.13 3.04 -8.07
N GLY A 84 9.56 2.00 -7.46
CA GLY A 84 9.87 1.59 -6.09
C GLY A 84 11.34 1.21 -5.92
N ILE A 85 11.89 0.42 -6.83
CA ILE A 85 13.31 0.03 -6.81
C ILE A 85 14.22 1.26 -6.97
N LEU A 86 13.90 2.16 -7.90
CA LEU A 86 14.64 3.41 -8.09
C LEU A 86 14.61 4.29 -6.84
N ALA A 87 13.44 4.46 -6.24
CA ALA A 87 13.26 5.22 -5.00
C ALA A 87 14.03 4.58 -3.83
N PHE A 88 14.06 3.25 -3.76
CA PHE A 88 14.81 2.51 -2.74
C PHE A 88 16.31 2.75 -2.86
N ILE A 89 16.86 2.59 -4.07
CA ILE A 89 18.29 2.86 -4.34
C ILE A 89 18.61 4.32 -4.02
N TYR A 90 17.75 5.25 -4.42
CA TYR A 90 17.92 6.66 -4.15
C TYR A 90 17.89 6.99 -2.65
N ALA A 91 17.06 6.30 -1.86
CA ALA A 91 17.05 6.44 -0.41
C ALA A 91 18.44 6.17 0.19
N PHE A 92 19.07 5.05 -0.21
CA PHE A 92 20.42 4.71 0.25
C PHE A 92 21.48 5.67 -0.27
N TYR A 93 21.37 6.13 -1.52
CA TYR A 93 22.24 7.18 -2.04
C TYR A 93 22.19 8.43 -1.16
N LEU A 94 20.99 8.85 -0.73
CA LEU A 94 20.81 10.01 0.14
C LEU A 94 21.40 9.80 1.54
N LEU A 95 21.30 8.59 2.07
CA LEU A 95 21.88 8.21 3.36
C LEU A 95 23.41 8.25 3.33
N PHE A 96 24.03 7.63 2.32
CA PHE A 96 25.49 7.52 2.25
C PHE A 96 26.17 8.81 1.77
N ARG A 97 25.54 9.58 0.88
CA ARG A 97 26.15 10.79 0.30
C ARG A 97 25.93 12.04 1.14
N TYR A 98 24.75 12.20 1.72
CA TYR A 98 24.34 13.43 2.41
C TYR A 98 24.09 13.23 3.90
N THR A 99 24.27 12.02 4.43
CA THR A 99 24.05 11.64 5.85
C THR A 99 22.68 12.10 6.37
N SER A 100 21.72 12.22 5.46
CA SER A 100 20.42 12.84 5.73
C SER A 100 19.41 11.77 6.12
N PHE A 101 19.36 11.45 7.42
CA PHE A 101 18.48 10.40 7.95
C PHE A 101 16.99 10.67 7.65
N SER A 102 16.55 11.93 7.74
CA SER A 102 15.17 12.33 7.42
C SER A 102 14.81 12.08 5.95
N GLY A 103 15.72 12.41 5.03
CA GLY A 103 15.51 12.17 3.60
C GLY A 103 15.54 10.69 3.22
N TRP A 104 16.39 9.90 3.89
CA TRP A 104 16.38 8.44 3.76
C TRP A 104 15.03 7.86 4.23
N LEU A 105 14.55 8.26 5.40
CA LEU A 105 13.29 7.80 5.96
C LEU A 105 12.09 8.17 5.07
N LEU A 106 12.07 9.41 4.54
CA LEU A 106 11.03 9.85 3.61
C LEU A 106 11.05 9.07 2.31
N SER A 107 12.22 8.84 1.72
CA SER A 107 12.37 8.06 0.49
C SER A 107 12.01 6.58 0.68
N LEU A 108 12.26 6.04 1.88
CA LEU A 108 11.84 4.70 2.27
C LEU A 108 10.30 4.60 2.39
N ALA A 109 9.65 5.62 2.94
CA ALA A 109 8.19 5.70 2.97
C ALA A 109 7.58 5.77 1.56
N VAL A 110 8.17 6.58 0.67
CA VAL A 110 7.78 6.66 -0.75
C VAL A 110 7.95 5.32 -1.46
N THR A 111 9.05 4.61 -1.20
CA THR A 111 9.26 3.25 -1.71
C THR A 111 8.13 2.32 -1.26
N GLY A 112 7.76 2.37 0.02
CA GLY A 112 6.64 1.58 0.56
C GLY A 112 5.32 1.87 -0.15
N LEU A 113 5.03 3.14 -0.46
CA LEU A 113 3.84 3.52 -1.23
C LEU A 113 3.86 2.95 -2.66
N PHE A 114 5.00 3.01 -3.35
CA PHE A 114 5.12 2.42 -4.69
C PHE A 114 4.96 0.90 -4.68
N CYS A 115 5.54 0.21 -3.69
CA CYS A 115 5.35 -1.22 -3.51
C CYS A 115 3.89 -1.57 -3.24
N ALA A 116 3.18 -0.79 -2.42
CA ALA A 116 1.76 -0.99 -2.16
C ALA A 116 0.90 -0.79 -3.42
N GLN A 117 1.20 0.21 -4.24
CA GLN A 117 0.51 0.41 -5.52
C GLN A 117 0.80 -0.72 -6.51
N SER A 118 2.06 -1.14 -6.62
CA SER A 118 2.46 -2.27 -7.47
C SER A 118 1.71 -3.54 -7.10
N PHE A 119 1.64 -3.87 -5.81
CA PHE A 119 0.87 -5.00 -5.29
C PHE A 119 -0.62 -4.88 -5.64
N LYS A 120 -1.24 -3.71 -5.44
CA LYS A 120 -2.66 -3.47 -5.75
C LYS A 120 -2.98 -3.78 -7.22
N TYR A 121 -2.16 -3.29 -8.16
CA TYR A 121 -2.39 -3.53 -9.59
C TYR A 121 -2.12 -4.98 -10.00
N ASP A 122 -1.10 -5.64 -9.44
CA ASP A 122 -0.85 -7.06 -9.69
C ASP A 122 -1.99 -7.94 -9.15
N PHE A 123 -2.53 -7.58 -7.98
CA PHE A 123 -3.68 -8.26 -7.39
C PHE A 123 -4.96 -8.09 -8.24
N TRP A 124 -5.23 -6.89 -8.75
CA TRP A 124 -6.35 -6.67 -9.68
C TRP A 124 -6.19 -7.46 -10.98
N ALA A 125 -4.99 -7.49 -11.56
CA ALA A 125 -4.73 -8.31 -12.74
C ALA A 125 -4.95 -9.81 -12.46
N PHE A 126 -4.61 -10.28 -11.26
CA PHE A 126 -4.86 -11.65 -10.83
C PHE A 126 -6.36 -11.96 -10.67
N GLN A 127 -7.14 -11.05 -10.07
CA GLN A 127 -8.60 -11.20 -9.91
C GLN A 127 -9.31 -11.26 -11.26
N ILE A 128 -8.93 -10.39 -12.20
CA ILE A 128 -9.46 -10.40 -13.57
C ILE A 128 -9.10 -11.71 -14.28
N LYS A 129 -7.84 -12.16 -14.19
CA LYS A 129 -7.39 -13.41 -14.83
C LYS A 129 -8.12 -14.65 -14.33
N ARG A 130 -8.43 -14.70 -13.03
CA ARG A 130 -9.15 -15.85 -12.43
C ARG A 130 -10.67 -15.75 -12.54
N ARG A 131 -11.21 -14.63 -13.05
CA ARG A 131 -12.67 -14.37 -13.12
C ARG A 131 -13.37 -14.66 -11.78
N LYS A 132 -12.71 -14.34 -10.65
CA LYS A 132 -13.23 -14.56 -9.30
C LYS A 132 -13.08 -13.27 -8.49
N LEU A 133 -14.23 -12.66 -8.18
CA LEU A 133 -14.33 -11.56 -7.22
C LEU A 133 -14.24 -12.18 -5.81
N GLY A 134 -13.15 -11.88 -5.08
CA GLY A 134 -12.93 -12.41 -3.72
C GLY A 134 -11.79 -13.44 -3.54
N ALA A 135 -10.83 -13.52 -4.48
CA ALA A 135 -9.65 -14.36 -4.29
C ALA A 135 -8.84 -13.91 -3.04
N THR A 136 -8.47 -14.86 -2.18
CA THR A 136 -7.74 -14.58 -0.93
C THR A 136 -6.25 -14.27 -1.21
N PHE A 137 -5.63 -13.44 -0.37
CA PHE A 137 -4.18 -13.13 -0.45
C PHE A 137 -3.28 -14.39 -0.47
N SER A 138 -3.68 -15.44 0.25
CA SER A 138 -2.98 -16.74 0.26
C SER A 138 -2.95 -17.39 -1.14
N GLU A 139 -4.03 -17.29 -1.91
CA GLU A 139 -4.09 -17.85 -3.27
C GLU A 139 -3.20 -17.07 -4.24
N TRP A 140 -3.17 -15.74 -4.13
CA TRP A 140 -2.29 -14.89 -4.94
C TRP A 140 -0.82 -15.20 -4.66
N LYS A 141 -0.43 -15.27 -3.38
CA LYS A 141 0.94 -15.59 -2.96
C LYS A 141 1.36 -16.98 -3.46
N ASN A 142 0.48 -17.97 -3.34
CA ASN A 142 0.75 -19.32 -3.85
C ASN A 142 0.89 -19.33 -5.38
N HIS A 143 0.08 -18.57 -6.12
CA HIS A 143 0.24 -18.47 -7.58
C HIS A 143 1.55 -17.77 -8.00
N LEU A 144 2.02 -16.77 -7.24
CA LEU A 144 3.32 -16.14 -7.51
C LEU A 144 4.51 -17.05 -7.15
N LEU A 145 4.44 -17.76 -6.02
CA LEU A 145 5.52 -18.64 -5.56
C LEU A 145 5.55 -19.98 -6.31
N ASN A 146 4.39 -20.52 -6.68
CA ASN A 146 4.27 -21.79 -7.41
C ASN A 146 4.47 -21.63 -8.93
N LYS A 147 4.94 -20.45 -9.38
CA LYS A 147 5.63 -20.27 -10.67
C LYS A 147 7.10 -20.72 -10.61
N GLY A 148 7.45 -21.62 -9.69
CA GLY A 148 8.58 -22.53 -9.92
C GLY A 148 8.24 -23.45 -11.10
N PRO A 149 9.22 -23.91 -11.88
CA PRO A 149 8.98 -24.58 -13.15
C PRO A 149 8.22 -25.89 -12.90
N SER A 150 6.90 -25.88 -13.13
CA SER A 150 6.21 -27.11 -13.47
C SER A 150 6.65 -27.46 -14.90
N MET A 151 7.68 -28.28 -15.00
CA MET A 151 7.91 -29.11 -16.18
C MET A 151 6.62 -29.85 -16.56
N HIS A 152 6.49 -30.08 -17.87
CA HIS A 152 5.48 -30.87 -18.59
C HIS A 152 4.15 -30.14 -18.79
N ASP A 153 3.73 -29.85 -20.02
CA ASP A 153 3.93 -30.59 -21.28
C ASP A 153 4.61 -29.81 -22.42
#